data_AF-A0A059KFL1-F1
#
_entry.id   AF-A0A059KFL1-F1
#
_cell.length_a   1.000
_cell.length_b   1.000
_cell.length_c   1.000
_cell.angle_alpha   90.00
_cell.angle_beta   90.00
_cell.angle_gamma   90.00
#
_symmetry.space_group_name_H-M   'P 1'
#
loop_
_entity.id
_entity.type
_entity.pdbx_description
1 polymer ?
#
loop_
_entity_poly.entity_id
_entity_poly.type
_entity_poly.pdbx_seq_one_letter_code
_entity_poly.pdbx_strand_id
1 'polypeptide(L)' 'MPDPTATDLPRWVRVLEHRPDGFVEFAFSIGDPALAVELILPGQAFTAFCAEQRVRTWPLNENREETRP' A
#
# COMPACT_ATOMS: atom_id res chain seq x y z
N MET A 1 -1.42 -15.62 -25.65
CA MET A 1 -2.68 -15.36 -24.95
C MET A 1 -2.33 -14.83 -23.58
N PRO A 2 -2.88 -13.69 -23.11
CA PRO A 2 -2.70 -13.31 -21.71
C PRO A 2 -3.47 -14.31 -20.83
N ASP A 3 -2.86 -14.69 -19.72
CA ASP A 3 -3.36 -15.72 -18.80
C ASP A 3 -4.58 -15.19 -18.04
N PRO A 4 -5.77 -15.82 -18.11
CA PRO A 4 -7.00 -15.29 -17.49
C PRO A 4 -7.00 -15.33 -15.95
N THR A 5 -5.92 -15.83 -15.33
CA THR A 5 -5.77 -15.95 -13.88
C THR A 5 -4.94 -14.84 -13.25
N ALA A 6 -4.29 -13.99 -14.05
CA ALA A 6 -3.61 -12.81 -13.55
C ALA A 6 -4.65 -11.71 -13.23
N THR A 7 -5.49 -11.97 -12.23
CA THR A 7 -6.35 -10.94 -11.64
C THR A 7 -5.43 -9.79 -11.24
N ASP A 8 -5.53 -8.65 -11.94
CA ASP A 8 -4.82 -7.42 -11.59
C ASP A 8 -5.39 -6.92 -10.26
N LEU A 9 -4.90 -7.50 -9.17
CA LEU A 9 -5.34 -7.11 -7.84
C LEU A 9 -4.82 -5.70 -7.57
N PRO A 10 -5.69 -4.77 -7.14
CA PRO A 10 -5.25 -3.45 -6.75
C PRO A 10 -4.24 -3.55 -5.62
N ARG A 11 -3.13 -2.81 -5.74
CA ARG A 11 -2.11 -2.74 -4.69
C ARG A 11 -2.19 -1.39 -4.01
N TRP A 12 -2.14 -1.37 -2.69
CA TRP A 12 -2.15 -0.14 -1.92
C TRP A 12 -0.91 -0.03 -1.05
N VAL A 13 -0.48 1.20 -0.85
CA VAL A 13 0.58 1.52 0.08
C VAL A 13 0.11 2.61 1.03
N ARG A 14 0.43 2.43 2.31
CA ARG A 14 0.10 3.37 3.37
C ARG A 14 1.34 3.63 4.22
N VAL A 15 1.86 4.84 4.17
CA VAL A 15 3.01 5.21 4.99
C VAL A 15 2.55 5.36 6.44
N LEU A 16 3.23 4.67 7.35
CA LEU A 16 2.99 4.69 8.78
C LEU A 16 3.86 5.76 9.44
N GLU A 17 5.17 5.71 9.20
CA GLU A 17 6.14 6.64 9.78
C GLU A 17 7.34 6.86 8.84
N HIS A 18 7.86 8.10 8.85
CA HIS A 18 9.15 8.42 8.25
C HIS A 18 10.19 8.51 9.37
N ARG A 19 11.13 7.58 9.41
CA ARG A 19 12.18 7.57 10.41
C ARG A 19 13.26 8.61 10.11
N PRO A 20 13.84 9.21 11.16
CA PRO A 20 14.94 10.18 11.00
C PRO A 20 16.20 9.55 10.40
N ASP A 21 16.37 8.23 10.53
CA ASP A 21 17.49 7.46 9.98
C ASP A 21 17.40 7.24 8.46
N GLY A 22 16.39 7.82 7.78
CA GLY A 22 16.18 7.69 6.33
C GLY A 22 15.38 6.46 5.90
N PHE A 23 14.77 5.76 6.86
CA PHE A 23 13.87 4.65 6.62
C PHE A 23 12.41 5.11 6.62
N VAL A 24 11.56 4.39 5.91
CA VAL A 24 10.12 4.62 5.80
C VAL A 24 9.43 3.33 6.17
N GLU A 25 8.58 3.40 7.17
CA GLU A 25 7.66 2.33 7.57
C GLU A 25 6.35 2.50 6.85
N PHE A 26 5.88 1.44 6.20
CA PHE A 26 4.66 1.47 5.43
C PHE A 26 3.96 0.11 5.45
N ALA A 27 2.65 0.13 5.35
CA ALA A 27 1.81 -1.04 5.15
C ALA A 27 1.51 -1.20 3.66
N PHE A 28 1.68 -2.41 3.13
CA PHE A 28 1.39 -2.76 1.74
C PHE A 28 0.32 -3.85 1.67
N SER A 29 -0.67 -3.65 0.81
CA SER A 29 -1.82 -4.55 0.65
C SER A 29 -2.06 -4.89 -0.81
N ILE A 30 -2.54 -6.10 -1.08
CA ILE A 30 -2.89 -6.56 -2.43
C ILE A 30 -4.32 -7.11 -2.41
N GLY A 31 -5.20 -6.56 -3.23
CA GLY A 31 -6.59 -7.01 -3.38
C GLY A 31 -7.51 -6.56 -2.24
N ASP A 32 -7.07 -6.73 -1.00
CA ASP A 32 -7.80 -6.34 0.21
C ASP A 32 -6.97 -5.41 1.12
N PRO A 33 -7.46 -4.21 1.48
CA PRO A 33 -6.72 -3.24 2.29
C PRO A 33 -6.64 -3.61 3.79
N ALA A 34 -7.45 -4.55 4.27
CA ALA A 34 -7.34 -5.07 5.63
C ALA A 34 -6.25 -6.15 5.75
N LEU A 35 -5.93 -6.85 4.65
CA LEU A 35 -4.78 -7.76 4.56
C LEU A 35 -3.51 -7.00 4.14
N ALA A 36 -2.94 -6.25 5.08
CA ALA A 36 -1.71 -5.50 4.89
C ALA A 36 -0.51 -6.17 5.55
N VAL A 37 0.67 -6.04 4.92
CA VAL A 37 1.97 -6.38 5.51
C VAL A 37 2.73 -5.12 5.87
N GLU A 38 3.24 -5.05 7.09
CA GLU A 38 4.06 -3.93 7.58
C GLU A 38 5.52 -4.15 7.17
N LEU A 39 6.08 -3.20 6.43
CA LEU A 39 7.43 -3.25 5.88
C LEU A 39 8.17 -1.95 6.22
N ILE A 40 9.49 -2.06 6.34
CA ILE A 40 10.40 -0.92 6.52
C ILE A 40 11.45 -0.95 5.42
N LEU A 41 11.58 0.14 4.66
CA LEU A 41 12.59 0.28 3.61
C LEU A 41 13.27 1.65 3.68
N PRO A 42 14.52 1.78 3.20
CA PRO A 42 15.12 3.09 2.94
C PRO A 42 14.23 3.91 1.99
N GLY A 43 14.17 5.23 2.17
CA GLY A 43 13.30 6.10 1.36
C GLY A 43 13.47 5.95 -0.15
N GLN A 44 14.70 5.74 -0.64
CA GLN A 44 14.95 5.50 -2.07
C GLN A 44 14.36 4.16 -2.56
N ALA A 45 14.51 3.09 -1.76
CA ALA A 45 13.96 1.79 -2.06
C ALA A 45 12.43 1.78 -1.99
N PHE A 46 11.84 2.55 -1.07
CA PHE A 46 10.39 2.76 -1.01
C PHE A 46 9.84 3.39 -2.30
N THR A 47 10.50 4.42 -2.84
CA THR A 47 10.09 5.04 -4.11
C THR A 47 10.18 4.06 -5.28
N ALA A 48 11.26 3.27 -5.37
CA ALA A 48 11.41 2.25 -6.40
C ALA A 48 10.31 1.17 -6.27
N PHE A 49 10.07 0.68 -5.05
CA PHE A 49 9.02 -0.31 -4.76
C PHE A 49 7.63 0.19 -5.18
N CYS A 50 7.31 1.44 -4.89
CA CYS A 50 6.06 2.07 -5.28
C CYS A 50 5.86 2.08 -6.81
N ALA A 51 6.91 2.39 -7.56
CA ALA A 51 6.89 2.41 -9.02
C ALA A 51 6.78 1.00 -9.62
N GLU A 52 7.52 0.02 -9.09
CA GLU A 52 7.50 -1.37 -9.58
C GLU A 52 6.14 -2.04 -9.33
N GLN A 53 5.61 -1.88 -8.12
CA GLN A 53 4.35 -2.50 -7.70
C GLN A 53 3.11 -1.75 -8.20
N ARG A 54 3.27 -0.58 -8.85
CA ARG A 54 2.16 0.27 -9.32
C ARG A 54 1.10 0.49 -8.25
N VAL A 55 1.55 0.73 -7.02
CA VAL A 55 0.65 0.92 -5.87
C VAL A 55 -0.12 2.22 -6.02
N ARG A 56 -1.37 2.18 -5.55
CA ARG A 56 -2.17 3.39 -5.34
C ARG A 56 -1.96 3.86 -3.92
N THR A 57 -1.58 5.12 -3.76
CA THR A 57 -1.55 5.79 -2.46
C THR A 57 -2.98 6.00 -2.01
N TRP A 58 -3.43 5.23 -1.02
CA TRP A 58 -4.71 5.46 -0.37
C TRP A 58 -4.49 6.42 0.80
N PRO A 59 -5.06 7.62 0.78
CA PRO A 59 -4.88 8.55 1.89
C PRO A 59 -5.50 7.97 3.17
N LEU A 60 -4.95 8.31 4.33
CA LEU A 60 -5.42 7.90 5.67
C LEU A 60 -6.82 8.47 6.06
N ASN A 61 -7.64 8.90 5.10
CA ASN A 61 -9.00 9.38 5.29
C ASN A 61 -9.99 8.39 4.63
N GLU A 62 -11.12 8.00 5.19
CA GLU A 62 -11.77 8.28 6.47
C GLU A 62 -12.77 7.12 6.69
N ASN A 63 -12.69 6.36 7.79
CA ASN A 63 -13.78 5.49 8.24
C ASN A 63 -14.93 6.36 8.78
N ARG A 64 -15.55 7.19 7.95
CA ARG A 64 -16.84 7.79 8.30
C ARG A 64 -17.93 7.15 7.46
N GLU A 65 -18.81 6.47 8.19
CA GLU A 65 -20.21 6.18 7.86
C GLU A 65 -20.52 4.89 7.06
N GLU A 66 -20.55 3.76 7.77
CA GLU A 66 -21.69 2.83 7.66
C GLU A 66 -22.66 3.19 8.81
N THR A 67 -23.26 4.38 8.70
CA THR A 67 -24.50 4.69 9.41
C THR A 67 -25.58 3.86 8.72
N ARG A 68 -25.75 2.60 9.13
CA ARG A 68 -26.84 1.78 8.65
C ARG A 68 -28.08 2.06 9.53
N PRO A 69 -29.23 2.41 8.92
CA PRO A 69 -30.41 2.93 9.62
C PRO A 69 -31.01 1.96 10.64
#